data_AF-A0A3N5UDG6-F1
#
_entry.id   AF-A0A3N5UDG6-F1
#
_cell.length_a   1.000
_cell.length_b   1.000
_cell.length_c   1.000
_cell.angle_alpha   90.00
_cell.angle_beta   90.00
_cell.angle_gamma   90.00
#
_symmetry.space_group_name_H-M   'P 1'
#
loop_
_entity.id
_entity.type
_entity.pdbx_description
1 polymer ?
#
loop_
_entity_poly.entity_id
_entity_poly.type
_entity_poly.pdbx_seq_one_letter_code
_entity_poly.pdbx_strand_id
1 'polypeptide(L)'
;MTHKSKRAVVRKMNEKDLDDVVAIDTKVLGKSRWDYWLMKMSLAEQRLPIASLVAEADGKVVGFILGDASGYEYSVPENIGWI
;
A
#
# COMPACT_ATOMS: atom_id res chain seq x y z
N MET A 1 5.38 13.14 -29.03
CA MET A 1 6.41 12.93 -27.99
C MET A 1 6.01 11.71 -27.18
N THR A 2 6.55 10.54 -27.50
CA THR A 2 6.23 9.28 -26.83
C THR A 2 6.94 9.26 -25.48
N HIS A 3 6.21 9.47 -24.38
CA HIS A 3 6.76 9.23 -23.05
C HIS A 3 7.06 7.75 -22.91
N LYS A 4 8.33 7.38 -23.03
CA LYS A 4 8.80 6.04 -22.66
C LYS A 4 8.75 6.01 -21.13
N SER A 5 7.61 5.59 -20.58
CA SER A 5 7.41 5.47 -19.14
C SER A 5 8.53 4.57 -18.59
N LYS A 6 9.35 5.10 -17.68
CA LYS A 6 10.27 4.26 -16.91
C LYS A 6 9.43 3.20 -16.20
N ARG A 7 9.87 1.94 -16.28
CA ARG A 7 9.19 0.85 -15.57
C ARG A 7 9.18 1.19 -14.08
N ALA A 8 8.00 1.13 -13.48
CA ALA A 8 7.87 1.22 -12.04
C ALA A 8 8.58 0.03 -11.38
N VAL A 9 9.28 0.29 -10.28
CA VAL A 9 9.92 -0.72 -9.45
C VAL A 9 9.01 -1.01 -8.27
N VAL A 10 8.71 -2.29 -8.02
CA VAL A 10 7.94 -2.70 -6.85
C VAL A 10 8.89 -2.95 -5.69
N ARG A 11 8.60 -2.35 -4.53
CA ARG A 11 9.38 -2.53 -3.31
C ARG A 11 8.48 -2.53 -2.06
N LYS A 12 9.06 -2.91 -0.92
CA LYS A 12 8.41 -2.78 0.38
C LYS A 12 8.06 -1.31 0.64
N MET A 13 6.85 -1.08 1.13
CA MET A 13 6.41 0.21 1.65
C MET A 13 7.20 0.57 2.92
N ASN A 14 7.48 1.86 3.12
CA ASN A 14 8.04 2.39 4.36
C ASN A 14 7.40 3.76 4.71
N GLU A 15 7.63 4.27 5.92
CA GLU A 15 7.01 5.51 6.42
C GLU A 15 7.22 6.74 5.52
N LYS A 16 8.32 6.81 4.76
CA LYS A 16 8.58 7.93 3.84
C LYS A 16 7.61 7.97 2.66
N ASP A 17 6.89 6.88 2.41
CA ASP A 17 5.90 6.77 1.35
C ASP A 17 4.53 7.36 1.75
N LEU A 18 4.34 7.73 3.02
CA LEU A 18 3.03 8.11 3.59
C LEU A 18 2.34 9.22 2.82
N ASP A 19 3.04 10.30 2.49
CA ASP A 19 2.44 11.45 1.82
C ASP A 19 1.99 11.09 0.39
N ASP A 20 2.76 10.27 -0.33
CA ASP A 20 2.36 9.81 -1.66
C ASP A 20 1.17 8.83 -1.59
N VAL A 21 1.15 7.94 -0.60
CA VAL A 21 0.03 7.01 -0.35
C VAL A 21 -1.26 7.78 -0.05
N VAL A 22 -1.19 8.77 0.85
CA VAL A 22 -2.32 9.63 1.20
C VAL A 22 -2.78 10.45 0.01
N ALA A 23 -1.86 10.96 -0.82
CA ALA A 23 -2.20 11.69 -2.03
C ALA A 23 -2.96 10.82 -3.04
N ILE A 24 -2.50 9.57 -3.25
CA ILE A 24 -3.17 8.61 -4.14
C ILE A 24 -4.56 8.25 -3.60
N ASP A 25 -4.67 7.89 -2.33
CA ASP A 25 -5.95 7.52 -1.69
C ASP A 25 -6.95 8.69 -1.69
N THR A 26 -6.49 9.90 -1.42
CA THR A 26 -7.31 11.13 -1.48
C THR A 26 -7.79 11.40 -2.90
N LYS A 27 -6.96 11.15 -3.92
CA LYS A 27 -7.37 11.29 -5.32
C LYS A 27 -8.48 10.31 -5.70
N VAL A 28 -8.51 9.12 -5.09
CA VAL A 28 -9.51 8.08 -5.36
C VAL A 28 -10.79 8.29 -4.55
N LEU A 29 -10.68 8.62 -3.26
CA LEU A 29 -11.81 8.67 -2.30
C LEU A 29 -12.29 10.09 -1.97
N GLY A 30 -11.55 11.12 -2.39
CA GLY A 30 -11.92 12.54 -2.22
C GLY A 30 -11.71 13.12 -0.82
N LYS A 31 -11.22 12.34 0.16
CA LYS A 31 -10.96 12.80 1.53
C LYS A 31 -9.59 12.32 2.01
N SER A 32 -8.83 13.24 2.62
CA SER A 32 -7.59 12.87 3.29
C SER A 32 -7.84 11.98 4.51
N ARG A 33 -7.10 10.89 4.59
CA ARG A 33 -7.11 9.93 5.69
C ARG A 33 -5.69 9.73 6.23
N TRP A 34 -4.99 10.83 6.46
CA TRP A 34 -3.57 10.80 6.83
C TRP A 34 -3.31 9.97 8.10
N ASP A 35 -4.02 10.23 9.19
CA ASP A 35 -3.87 9.48 10.45
C ASP A 35 -4.17 7.99 10.30
N TYR A 36 -5.15 7.64 9.45
CA TYR A 36 -5.50 6.25 9.16
C TYR A 36 -4.34 5.53 8.46
N TRP A 37 -3.72 6.15 7.46
CA TRP A 37 -2.60 5.56 6.74
C TRP A 37 -1.34 5.49 7.58
N LEU A 38 -1.06 6.51 8.40
CA LEU A 38 0.03 6.46 9.38
C LEU A 38 -0.11 5.23 10.28
N MET A 39 -1.29 5.06 10.91
CA MET A 39 -1.58 3.91 11.76
C MET A 39 -1.43 2.57 11.01
N LYS A 40 -1.98 2.46 9.81
CA LYS A 40 -1.92 1.21 9.01
C LYS A 40 -0.50 0.86 8.60
N MET A 41 0.32 1.85 8.25
CA MET A 41 1.72 1.65 7.89
C MET A 41 2.55 1.20 9.09
N SER A 42 2.38 1.84 10.25
CA SER A 42 3.05 1.41 11.49
C SER A 42 2.67 -0.03 11.87
N LEU A 43 1.41 -0.42 11.71
CA LEU A 43 0.97 -1.80 11.94
C LEU A 43 1.59 -2.79 10.95
N ALA A 44 1.66 -2.43 9.66
CA ALA A 44 2.26 -3.25 8.62
C ALA A 44 3.76 -3.48 8.81
N GLU A 45 4.46 -2.55 9.46
CA GLU A 45 5.87 -2.74 9.82
C GLU A 45 6.05 -3.72 10.97
N GLN A 46 5.12 -3.75 11.92
CA GLN A 46 5.20 -4.54 13.15
C GLN A 46 4.63 -5.95 13.03
N ARG A 47 3.69 -6.19 12.10
CA ARG A 47 3.02 -7.49 11.93
C ARG A 47 3.43 -8.19 10.63
N LEU A 48 4.08 -9.32 10.76
CA LEU A 48 4.10 -10.35 9.72
C LEU A 48 2.78 -11.15 9.80
N PRO A 49 2.13 -11.49 8.66
CA PRO A 49 2.56 -11.39 7.27
C PRO A 49 1.80 -10.32 6.46
N ILE A 50 1.76 -9.06 6.89
CA ILE A 50 1.08 -8.01 6.11
C ILE A 50 1.86 -7.73 4.82
N ALA A 51 1.21 -7.96 3.67
CA ALA A 51 1.74 -7.59 2.37
C ALA A 51 1.61 -6.07 2.20
N SER A 52 2.75 -5.37 2.21
CA SER A 52 2.80 -3.91 2.11
C SER A 52 3.82 -3.49 1.05
N LEU A 53 3.33 -3.12 -0.13
CA LEU A 53 4.13 -2.83 -1.32
C LEU A 53 3.75 -1.49 -1.93
N VAL A 54 4.74 -0.84 -2.55
CA VAL A 54 4.57 0.33 -3.39
C VAL A 54 5.17 0.09 -4.77
N ALA A 55 4.57 0.70 -5.78
CA ALA A 55 5.13 0.86 -7.11
C ALA A 55 5.75 2.27 -7.19
N GLU A 56 7.06 2.35 -7.38
CA GLU A 56 7.80 3.60 -7.49
C GLU A 56 8.23 3.86 -8.93
N ALA A 57 7.98 5.06 -9.44
CA ALA A 57 8.51 5.54 -10.71
C ALA A 57 9.08 6.95 -10.53
N ASP A 58 10.30 7.18 -11.03
CA ASP A 58 10.98 8.48 -10.95
C ASP A 58 11.07 9.06 -9.52
N GLY A 59 11.35 8.20 -8.53
CA GLY A 59 11.50 8.61 -7.13
C GLY A 59 10.17 8.94 -6.45
N LYS A 60 9.03 8.65 -7.09
CA LYS A 60 7.69 8.90 -6.56
C LYS A 60 6.87 7.63 -6.51
N VAL A 61 6.11 7.44 -5.44
CA VAL A 61 5.14 6.35 -5.37
C VAL A 61 3.95 6.66 -6.28
N VAL A 62 3.66 5.75 -7.20
CA VAL A 62 2.57 5.87 -8.20
C VAL A 62 1.44 4.87 -7.98
N GLY A 63 1.62 3.92 -7.06
CA GLY A 63 0.61 2.95 -6.66
C GLY A 63 1.07 2.21 -5.40
N PHE A 64 0.12 1.65 -4.66
CA PHE A 64 0.42 0.90 -3.46
C PHE A 64 -0.63 -0.18 -3.21
N ILE A 65 -0.26 -1.17 -2.41
CA ILE A 65 -1.18 -2.18 -1.89
C ILE A 65 -0.78 -2.51 -0.46
N LEU A 66 -1.79 -2.59 0.41
CA LEU A 66 -1.65 -3.01 1.79
C LEU A 66 -2.77 -4.00 2.10
N GLY A 67 -2.41 -5.24 2.40
CA GLY A 67 -3.35 -6.32 2.66
C GLY A 67 -2.79 -7.31 3.67
N ASP A 68 -3.69 -7.98 4.39
CA ASP A 68 -3.36 -9.05 5.33
C ASP A 68 -4.16 -10.29 4.95
N ALA A 69 -3.65 -11.48 5.24
CA ALA A 69 -4.41 -12.71 5.09
C ALA A 69 -5.37 -12.83 6.28
N SER A 70 -6.68 -12.91 6.01
CA SER A 70 -7.70 -12.99 7.06
C SER A 70 -8.16 -14.44 7.24
N GLY A 71 -7.86 -15.04 8.39
CA GLY A 71 -8.36 -16.37 8.78
C GLY A 71 -9.68 -16.34 9.59
N TYR A 72 -10.33 -15.19 9.70
CA TYR A 72 -11.34 -14.97 10.75
C TYR A 72 -12.75 -15.50 10.46
N GLU A 73 -13.08 -15.89 9.23
CA GLU A 73 -14.44 -16.38 8.91
C GLU A 73 -14.45 -17.65 8.03
N TYR A 74 -15.46 -18.50 8.24
CA TYR A 74 -15.82 -19.64 7.38
C TYR A 74 -14.76 -20.75 7.18
N SER A 75 -13.88 -21.01 8.16
CA SER A 75 -12.81 -22.02 8.03
C SER A 75 -11.84 -21.74 6.87
N VAL A 76 -11.76 -20.48 6.44
CA VAL A 76 -10.79 -20.00 5.46
C VAL A 76 -9.40 -20.15 6.07
N PRO A 77 -8.49 -20.91 5.45
CA PRO A 77 -7.12 -21.04 5.95
C PRO A 77 -6.46 -19.67 6.15
N GLU A 78 -5.61 -19.54 7.17
CA GLU A 78 -4.93 -18.27 7.54
C GLU A 78 -3.99 -17.71 6.46
N ASN A 79 -3.90 -18.35 5.30
CA ASN A 79 -3.08 -17.95 4.16
C ASN A 79 -3.90 -17.37 2.98
N ILE A 80 -5.20 -17.07 3.16
CA ILE A 80 -6.06 -16.47 2.13
C ILE A 80 -6.40 -15.02 2.48
N GLY A 81 -6.30 -14.12 1.51
CA GLY A 81 -6.67 -12.70 1.64
C GLY A 81 -7.33 -12.17 0.37
N TRP A 82 -8.16 -11.13 0.52
CA TRP A 82 -8.85 -10.46 -0.58
C TRP A 82 -8.32 -9.02 -0.73
N ILE A 83 -8.24 -8.53 -1.97
CA ILE A 83 -7.72 -7.21 -2.35
C ILE A 83 -8.82 -6.42 -3.06
#